data_AF-A0A4Y6PUR2-F1
#
_entry.id   AF-A0A4Y6PUR2-F1
#
_cell.length_a   1.000
_cell.length_b   1.000
_cell.length_c   1.000
_cell.angle_alpha   90.00
_cell.angle_beta   90.00
_cell.angle_gamma   90.00
#
_symmetry.space_group_name_H-M   'P 1'
#
loop_
_entity.id
_entity.type
_entity.pdbx_description
1 polymer ?
#
loop_
_entity_poly.entity_id
_entity_poly.type
_entity_poly.pdbx_seq_one_letter_code
_entity_poly.pdbx_strand_id
1 'polypeptide(L)'
;MTRLAVILSALALLTSACSDDNTQSNNTADTGAADVSDTADTAEPSDTGATDATDTAEDTSDDADDADTSDVGKDDCLQVELAQTVGEVYEDGVSVEYSVQASPQIEGETRQLSILFERYGNATYTGTFELGPGRDSNFGNCAHCLYIRGDVRERAFFADRGTLVSNADPFQRTLDVSVTDLRLVEVEVGEGRYSTPVPGGVCIEVADFSFKGTFPPSGWTCPVQSYRDGEYCNCECGAFDPDCNRQPCSDGSLSCPDEQPEPLPVLGCQQDEICEGDALAGEHRCMSECDFDARQGCADGYTCMFAGGGYTRDICSNDPLRLAPDVRPGESCPDTPFQKLCNVVDGFAEGYCGCNDVCRPLCATDADCDSGQICIIPDTTVPEPHVGFCDIPSCPDPDDGE
;
A
#
# COMPACT_ATOMS: atom_id res chain seq x y z
N MET A 1 11.57 -57.06 16.87
CA MET A 1 13.00 -56.76 17.12
C MET A 1 13.28 -55.48 16.34
N THR A 2 13.55 -54.29 16.87
CA THR A 2 14.06 -53.87 18.18
C THR A 2 13.91 -52.32 18.27
N ARG A 3 13.32 -51.82 19.38
CA ARG A 3 13.47 -50.50 20.08
C ARG A 3 13.19 -49.21 19.26
N LEU A 4 12.20 -48.36 19.56
CA LEU A 4 11.76 -47.71 20.82
C LEU A 4 12.85 -46.83 21.48
N ALA A 5 12.78 -45.51 21.27
CA ALA A 5 13.40 -44.49 22.10
C ALA A 5 12.44 -43.29 22.21
N VAL A 6 11.80 -43.19 23.36
CA VAL A 6 10.99 -42.05 23.83
C VAL A 6 11.95 -41.13 24.58
N ILE A 7 12.07 -39.86 24.17
CA ILE A 7 12.75 -38.83 24.94
C ILE A 7 11.67 -37.92 25.52
N LEU A 8 11.38 -38.13 26.81
CA LEU A 8 10.69 -37.19 27.68
C LEU A 8 11.74 -36.16 28.13
N SER A 9 11.55 -34.89 27.76
CA SER A 9 12.29 -33.78 28.38
C SER A 9 11.31 -32.89 29.14
N ALA A 10 11.52 -32.83 30.45
CA ALA A 10 10.74 -32.05 31.40
C ALA A 10 11.10 -30.57 31.27
N LEU A 11 10.09 -29.72 31.07
CA LEU A 11 10.24 -28.27 31.18
C LEU A 11 9.72 -27.81 32.55
N ALA A 12 10.62 -27.24 33.34
CA ALA A 12 10.37 -26.74 34.67
C ALA A 12 9.68 -25.36 34.64
N LEU A 13 8.59 -25.23 35.39
CA LEU A 13 7.90 -23.99 35.70
C LEU A 13 8.79 -23.12 36.61
N LEU A 14 9.22 -21.96 36.12
CA LEU A 14 9.74 -20.86 36.94
C LEU A 14 8.62 -19.84 37.13
N THR A 15 8.12 -19.76 38.36
CA THR A 15 7.22 -18.70 38.83
C THR A 15 8.09 -17.62 39.49
N SER A 16 8.16 -16.42 38.90
CA SER A 16 8.75 -15.25 39.55
C SER A 16 7.64 -14.27 39.93
N ALA A 17 7.41 -14.14 41.23
CA ALA A 17 6.61 -13.09 41.83
C ALA A 17 7.50 -11.87 42.14
N CYS A 18 7.02 -10.67 41.81
CA CYS A 18 7.46 -9.38 42.36
C CYS A 18 6.16 -8.55 42.45
N SER A 19 5.52 -8.47 43.61
CA SER A 19 5.79 -7.58 44.76
C SER A 19 5.42 -6.13 44.45
N ASP A 20 4.25 -5.75 44.95
CA ASP A 20 3.76 -4.39 45.07
C ASP A 20 4.72 -3.55 45.92
N ASP A 21 5.02 -2.32 45.49
CA ASP A 21 5.36 -1.28 46.45
C ASP A 21 4.65 0.04 46.11
N ASN A 22 3.94 0.47 47.14
CA ASN A 22 2.99 1.54 47.21
C ASN A 22 3.68 2.70 47.92
N THR A 23 3.90 3.83 47.25
CA THR A 23 4.25 5.08 47.93
C THR A 23 3.45 6.24 47.39
N GLN A 24 2.39 6.56 48.14
CA GLN A 24 1.83 7.89 48.28
C GLN A 24 2.90 8.89 48.73
N SER A 25 2.92 10.07 48.12
CA SER A 25 3.18 11.30 48.90
C SER A 25 2.52 12.50 48.24
N ASN A 26 1.61 13.09 49.01
CA ASN A 26 1.06 14.44 48.89
C ASN A 26 2.10 15.49 48.48
N ASN A 27 1.67 16.48 47.69
CA ASN A 27 1.88 17.86 48.13
C ASN A 27 0.80 18.81 47.61
N THR A 28 0.46 19.70 48.54
CA THR A 28 -0.64 20.64 48.58
C THR A 28 -0.09 22.04 48.34
N ALA A 29 -0.93 22.91 47.76
CA ALA A 29 -0.86 24.37 47.76
C ALA A 29 0.25 25.03 46.91
N ASP A 30 -0.13 25.93 45.99
CA ASP A 30 -0.10 27.35 46.32
C ASP A 30 -1.00 28.17 45.38
N THR A 31 -1.61 29.17 45.98
CA THR A 31 -2.52 30.19 45.45
C THR A 31 -1.77 31.32 44.77
N GLY A 32 -2.30 31.87 43.67
CA GLY A 32 -1.76 33.10 43.10
C GLY A 32 -2.67 33.72 42.05
N ALA A 33 -3.64 34.51 42.51
CA ALA A 33 -4.47 35.38 41.69
C ALA A 33 -3.80 36.76 41.50
N ALA A 34 -3.87 37.28 40.28
CA ALA A 34 -3.85 38.70 39.89
C ALA A 34 -4.32 38.72 38.43
N ASP A 35 -5.50 39.18 38.03
CA ASP A 35 -6.14 40.50 38.19
C ASP A 35 -5.25 41.67 37.74
N VAL A 36 -5.31 41.98 36.44
CA VAL A 36 -5.01 43.31 35.88
C VAL A 36 -6.03 43.59 34.77
N SER A 37 -6.99 44.44 35.12
CA SER A 37 -7.82 45.22 34.20
C SER A 37 -7.08 46.51 33.81
N ASP A 38 -7.09 46.90 32.53
CA ASP A 38 -7.17 48.29 32.05
C ASP A 38 -7.06 48.31 30.51
N THR A 39 -8.14 48.59 29.76
CA THR A 39 -8.71 49.88 29.30
C THR A 39 -8.37 50.22 27.84
N ALA A 40 -9.41 50.70 27.17
CA ALA A 40 -9.53 51.10 25.77
C ALA A 40 -8.59 52.25 25.36
N ASP A 41 -8.24 52.36 24.07
CA ASP A 41 -8.78 53.39 23.18
C ASP A 41 -8.20 53.33 21.75
N THR A 42 -9.12 53.33 20.78
CA THR A 42 -9.23 54.25 19.63
C THR A 42 -7.99 54.59 18.77
N ALA A 43 -8.02 54.20 17.48
CA ALA A 43 -8.12 55.12 16.33
C ALA A 43 -7.83 54.43 14.97
N GLU A 44 -8.79 54.50 14.04
CA GLU A 44 -8.53 54.48 12.60
C GLU A 44 -7.83 55.78 12.15
N PRO A 45 -7.12 55.75 11.01
CA PRO A 45 -7.59 56.60 9.92
C PRO A 45 -7.48 55.99 8.50
N SER A 46 -8.56 56.23 7.75
CA SER A 46 -8.68 56.63 6.34
C SER A 46 -7.50 56.55 5.36
N ASP A 47 -7.76 55.85 4.25
CA ASP A 47 -7.80 56.35 2.85
C ASP A 47 -6.61 57.15 2.29
N THR A 48 -5.99 56.63 1.22
CA THR A 48 -5.90 57.28 -0.11
C THR A 48 -4.83 56.60 -0.98
N GLY A 49 -5.14 56.39 -2.28
CA GLY A 49 -4.09 56.39 -3.32
C GLY A 49 -4.20 55.32 -4.39
N ALA A 50 -4.70 55.74 -5.55
CA ALA A 50 -4.75 54.98 -6.79
C ALA A 50 -3.45 55.07 -7.62
N THR A 51 -3.42 54.26 -8.69
CA THR A 51 -2.57 54.27 -9.91
C THR A 51 -1.10 53.84 -9.70
N ASP A 52 -0.56 52.87 -10.44
CA ASP A 52 -0.23 53.01 -11.86
C ASP A 52 0.12 51.67 -12.53
N ALA A 53 0.00 51.64 -13.85
CA ALA A 53 0.15 50.49 -14.72
C ALA A 53 1.54 50.42 -15.36
N THR A 54 2.15 49.23 -15.38
CA THR A 54 3.20 48.76 -16.33
C THR A 54 3.22 47.24 -16.19
N ASP A 55 2.58 46.45 -17.06
CA ASP A 55 3.04 46.05 -18.40
C ASP A 55 4.52 45.62 -18.42
N THR A 56 4.74 44.33 -18.16
CA THR A 56 5.98 43.63 -18.48
C THR A 56 5.58 42.22 -18.90
N ALA A 57 5.67 41.98 -20.21
CA ALA A 57 5.57 40.68 -20.83
C ALA A 57 6.93 39.97 -20.67
N GLU A 58 6.96 38.90 -19.90
CA GLU A 58 8.01 37.87 -19.87
C GLU A 58 7.26 36.54 -20.04
N ASP A 59 7.25 36.00 -21.26
CA ASP A 59 8.17 34.96 -21.75
C ASP A 59 8.04 33.65 -20.95
N THR A 60 6.92 32.96 -21.19
CA THR A 60 6.64 31.62 -20.69
C THR A 60 7.23 30.59 -21.66
N SER A 61 8.51 30.28 -21.49
CA SER A 61 9.05 28.99 -21.93
C SER A 61 8.74 27.96 -20.86
N ASP A 62 7.73 27.14 -21.13
CA ASP A 62 7.32 25.98 -20.33
C ASP A 62 8.42 24.91 -20.38
N ASP A 63 9.44 25.07 -19.54
CA ASP A 63 10.29 23.95 -19.13
C ASP A 63 9.63 23.34 -17.88
N ALA A 64 9.31 22.05 -17.97
CA ALA A 64 8.78 21.26 -16.86
C ALA A 64 9.91 21.07 -15.83
N ASP A 65 10.10 22.10 -15.00
CA ASP A 65 11.00 22.04 -13.87
C ASP A 65 10.40 21.10 -12.82
N ASP A 66 11.22 20.11 -12.45
CA ASP A 66 11.14 19.33 -11.23
C ASP A 66 10.75 20.28 -10.08
N ALA A 67 9.57 20.08 -9.50
CA ALA A 67 9.02 20.96 -8.47
C ALA A 67 9.88 20.83 -7.20
N ASP A 68 10.93 21.65 -7.14
CA ASP A 68 11.77 21.83 -5.97
C ASP A 68 10.90 22.41 -4.84
N THR A 69 10.57 21.57 -3.87
CA THR A 69 9.71 21.89 -2.72
C THR A 69 10.38 22.87 -1.73
N SER A 70 11.56 23.39 -2.04
CA SER A 70 12.33 24.25 -1.14
C SER A 70 11.89 25.72 -1.07
N ASP A 71 10.96 26.17 -1.93
CA ASP A 71 10.53 27.60 -2.01
C ASP A 71 9.12 27.88 -1.46
N VAL A 72 8.57 26.96 -0.64
CA VAL A 72 7.33 27.22 0.11
C VAL A 72 7.62 28.33 1.13
N GLY A 73 6.93 29.46 1.01
CA GLY A 73 7.10 30.61 1.92
C GLY A 73 7.00 30.16 3.37
N LYS A 74 7.79 30.76 4.27
CA LYS A 74 7.93 30.35 5.69
C LYS A 74 6.59 30.23 6.46
N ASP A 75 5.51 30.80 5.95
CA ASP A 75 4.18 30.78 6.55
C ASP A 75 3.21 29.78 5.89
N ASP A 76 3.60 29.16 4.78
CA ASP A 76 2.78 28.20 4.03
C ASP A 76 3.17 26.76 4.39
N CYS A 77 2.17 25.91 4.64
CA CYS A 77 2.40 24.49 4.91
C CYS A 77 2.53 23.68 3.62
N LEU A 78 3.34 22.62 3.65
CA LEU A 78 3.45 21.66 2.55
C LEU A 78 2.09 20.97 2.34
N GLN A 79 1.57 21.02 1.12
CA GLN A 79 0.32 20.33 0.76
C GLN A 79 0.62 18.88 0.39
N VAL A 80 -0.13 17.94 0.96
CA VAL A 80 0.05 16.50 0.77
C VAL A 80 -1.28 15.82 0.51
N GLU A 81 -1.31 14.89 -0.43
CA GLU A 81 -2.37 13.93 -0.68
C GLU A 81 -1.96 12.54 -0.19
N LEU A 82 -2.93 11.67 0.06
CA LEU A 82 -2.70 10.29 0.48
C LEU A 82 -3.02 9.30 -0.63
N ALA A 83 -2.26 8.21 -0.70
CA ALA A 83 -2.61 7.05 -1.50
C ALA A 83 -3.99 6.50 -1.12
N GLN A 84 -4.72 5.97 -2.10
CA GLN A 84 -6.06 5.38 -1.88
C GLN A 84 -6.00 4.01 -1.19
N THR A 85 -4.80 3.46 -0.99
CA THR A 85 -4.56 2.15 -0.39
C THR A 85 -3.93 2.31 1.00
N VAL A 86 -4.48 1.58 1.97
CA VAL A 86 -3.85 1.44 3.28
C VAL A 86 -2.65 0.52 3.13
N GLY A 87 -1.51 1.00 3.60
CA GLY A 87 -0.26 0.28 3.68
C GLY A 87 -0.28 -0.72 4.84
N GLU A 88 0.55 -0.46 5.83
CA GLU A 88 0.78 -1.37 6.96
C GLU A 88 -0.31 -1.23 8.01
N VAL A 89 -0.68 -2.36 8.63
CA VAL A 89 -1.56 -2.39 9.79
C VAL A 89 -0.83 -3.09 10.92
N TYR A 90 -0.39 -2.31 11.91
CA TYR A 90 0.26 -2.82 13.11
C TYR A 90 -0.76 -2.90 14.24
N GLU A 91 -0.86 -4.04 14.93
CA GLU A 91 -1.71 -4.20 16.10
C GLU A 91 -0.89 -4.83 17.23
N ASP A 92 -1.02 -4.27 18.43
CA ASP A 92 -0.56 -4.90 19.65
C ASP A 92 -1.68 -4.94 20.69
N GLY A 93 -1.36 -5.41 21.91
CA GLY A 93 -2.38 -5.57 22.96
C GLY A 93 -3.06 -4.28 23.39
N VAL A 94 -2.54 -3.11 23.03
CA VAL A 94 -3.04 -1.80 23.46
C VAL A 94 -3.22 -0.80 22.33
N SER A 95 -2.83 -1.10 21.09
CA SER A 95 -2.89 -0.15 19.98
C SER A 95 -3.14 -0.82 18.64
N VAL A 96 -3.69 -0.06 17.70
CA VAL A 96 -3.76 -0.41 16.29
C VAL A 96 -3.38 0.82 15.45
N GLU A 97 -2.48 0.65 14.50
CA GLU A 97 -1.93 1.69 13.63
C GLU A 97 -2.16 1.31 12.17
N TYR A 98 -2.73 2.22 11.39
CA TYR A 98 -2.90 2.10 9.96
C TYR A 98 -2.00 3.13 9.27
N SER A 99 -1.16 2.70 8.34
CA SER A 99 -0.22 3.59 7.67
C SER A 99 -0.61 3.78 6.21
N VAL A 100 -0.54 5.01 5.70
CA VAL A 100 -0.94 5.37 4.34
C VAL A 100 0.15 6.23 3.71
N GLN A 101 0.57 5.92 2.48
CA GLN A 101 1.61 6.67 1.79
C GLN A 101 1.16 8.10 1.47
N ALA A 102 2.04 9.07 1.74
CA ALA A 102 1.86 10.49 1.45
C ALA A 102 2.59 10.90 0.17
N SER A 103 2.00 11.82 -0.59
CA SER A 103 2.56 12.43 -1.81
C SER A 103 2.27 13.94 -1.85
N PRO A 104 3.21 14.82 -2.26
CA PRO A 104 4.56 14.53 -2.71
C PRO A 104 5.45 14.01 -1.58
N GLN A 105 6.72 13.71 -1.90
CA GLN A 105 7.72 13.35 -0.91
C GLN A 105 7.88 14.46 0.14
N ILE A 106 7.99 14.06 1.40
CA ILE A 106 8.17 14.96 2.53
C ILE A 106 9.64 14.89 2.92
N GLU A 107 10.35 16.00 2.72
CA GLU A 107 11.81 16.10 2.93
C GLU A 107 12.60 15.20 1.97
N GLY A 108 12.14 15.05 0.73
CA GLY A 108 12.79 14.22 -0.29
C GLY A 108 12.64 12.71 -0.07
N GLU A 109 11.81 12.31 0.90
CA GLU A 109 11.53 10.91 1.19
C GLU A 109 10.04 10.60 1.07
N THR A 110 9.73 9.40 0.59
CA THR A 110 8.37 8.88 0.61
C THR A 110 8.02 8.48 2.04
N ARG A 111 7.15 9.27 2.68
CA ARG A 111 6.70 9.04 4.07
C ARG A 111 5.28 8.48 4.11
N GLN A 112 4.89 7.98 5.27
CA GLN A 112 3.55 7.48 5.54
C GLN A 112 2.88 8.29 6.64
N LEU A 113 1.60 8.63 6.45
CA LEU A 113 0.71 9.07 7.50
C LEU A 113 0.26 7.86 8.31
N SER A 114 0.54 7.90 9.60
CA SER A 114 0.06 6.94 10.59
C SER A 114 -1.26 7.42 11.21
N ILE A 115 -2.27 6.56 11.17
CA ILE A 115 -3.56 6.69 11.87
C ILE A 115 -3.54 5.68 13.01
N LEU A 116 -3.14 6.13 14.20
CA LEU A 116 -2.92 5.30 15.38
C LEU A 116 -4.06 5.47 16.39
N PHE A 117 -4.62 4.36 16.84
CA PHE A 117 -5.60 4.29 17.92
C PHE A 117 -5.00 3.57 19.13
N GLU A 118 -4.92 4.26 20.27
CA GLU A 118 -4.35 3.71 21.50
C GLU A 118 -5.42 3.52 22.59
N ARG A 119 -5.42 2.35 23.24
CA ARG A 119 -6.33 2.00 24.33
C ARG A 119 -6.01 2.77 25.60
N TYR A 120 -6.50 4.01 25.70
CA TYR A 120 -6.36 4.79 26.91
C TYR A 120 -7.67 4.85 27.72
N GLY A 121 -7.66 4.23 28.91
CA GLY A 121 -8.74 4.37 29.89
C GLY A 121 -10.13 4.08 29.32
N ASN A 122 -11.01 5.08 29.33
CA ASN A 122 -12.39 4.99 28.84
C ASN A 122 -12.62 5.73 27.50
N ALA A 123 -11.59 5.90 26.66
CA ALA A 123 -11.78 6.53 25.36
C ALA A 123 -12.77 5.73 24.50
N THR A 124 -13.51 6.44 23.65
CA THR A 124 -14.36 5.87 22.59
C THR A 124 -13.63 6.01 21.27
N TYR A 125 -13.72 5.01 20.38
CA TYR A 125 -12.99 4.98 19.10
C TYR A 125 -13.90 5.05 17.87
N THR A 126 -15.20 5.26 18.11
CA THR A 126 -16.22 5.47 17.09
C THR A 126 -16.94 6.76 17.42
N GLY A 127 -17.11 7.65 16.44
CA GLY A 127 -17.66 8.99 16.62
C GLY A 127 -16.88 10.03 15.83
N THR A 128 -17.03 11.30 16.24
CA THR A 128 -16.31 12.45 15.67
C THR A 128 -15.37 13.00 16.74
N PHE A 129 -14.11 13.22 16.35
CA PHE A 129 -13.01 13.61 17.21
C PHE A 129 -12.32 14.84 16.62
N GLU A 130 -12.14 15.87 17.44
CA GLU A 130 -11.28 17.01 17.12
C GLU A 130 -9.83 16.61 17.38
N LEU A 131 -8.97 16.76 16.38
CA LEU A 131 -7.54 16.48 16.46
C LEU A 131 -6.79 17.75 16.90
N GLY A 132 -5.77 17.60 17.75
CA GLY A 132 -4.90 18.70 18.19
C GLY A 132 -5.25 19.32 19.55
N PRO A 133 -6.52 19.59 19.91
CA PRO A 133 -6.89 19.95 21.28
C PRO A 133 -7.11 18.75 22.21
N GLY A 134 -7.08 19.04 23.52
CA GLY A 134 -7.57 18.11 24.54
C GLY A 134 -6.70 16.85 24.68
N ARG A 135 -7.33 15.67 24.61
CA ARG A 135 -6.65 14.39 24.82
C ARG A 135 -5.74 14.03 23.65
N ASP A 136 -6.11 14.43 22.44
CA ASP A 136 -5.38 14.12 21.20
C ASP A 136 -4.38 15.24 20.85
N SER A 137 -3.97 16.04 21.84
CA SER A 137 -3.03 17.16 21.69
C SER A 137 -1.56 16.79 21.80
N ASN A 138 -1.27 15.55 22.21
CA ASN A 138 0.09 15.12 22.45
C ASN A 138 0.27 13.64 22.12
N PHE A 139 1.43 13.31 21.55
CA PHE A 139 1.74 11.96 21.10
C PHE A 139 1.82 10.94 22.26
N GLY A 140 2.06 11.39 23.50
CA GLY A 140 2.15 10.51 24.68
C GLY A 140 0.80 10.18 25.34
N ASN A 141 -0.32 10.77 24.88
CA ASN A 141 -1.63 10.54 25.49
C ASN A 141 -2.82 10.53 24.52
N CYS A 142 -2.56 10.67 23.21
CA CYS A 142 -3.58 10.68 22.18
C CYS A 142 -4.26 9.30 22.05
N ALA A 143 -5.58 9.28 22.12
CA ALA A 143 -6.36 8.09 21.78
C ALA A 143 -6.55 7.95 20.26
N HIS A 144 -6.50 9.07 19.54
CA HIS A 144 -6.63 9.17 18.07
C HIS A 144 -5.46 10.00 17.53
N CYS A 145 -4.34 9.35 17.27
CA CYS A 145 -3.10 10.00 16.87
C CYS A 145 -2.98 9.99 15.33
N LEU A 146 -2.84 11.16 14.72
CA LEU A 146 -2.45 11.29 13.31
C LEU A 146 -1.09 11.95 13.22
N TYR A 147 -0.14 11.28 12.58
CA TYR A 147 1.25 11.74 12.55
C TYR A 147 2.05 11.16 11.39
N ILE A 148 3.14 11.85 11.01
CA ILE A 148 4.16 11.36 10.07
C ILE A 148 5.49 11.31 10.82
N ARG A 149 6.18 10.17 10.77
CA ARG A 149 7.49 10.02 11.43
C ARG A 149 8.57 10.82 10.68
N GLY A 150 9.44 11.50 11.43
CA GLY A 150 10.62 12.16 10.90
C GLY A 150 11.75 11.18 10.56
N ASP A 151 12.88 11.73 10.12
CA ASP A 151 14.14 11.03 9.81
C ASP A 151 14.82 10.46 11.07
N VAL A 152 14.60 11.09 12.22
CA VAL A 152 15.07 10.64 13.52
C VAL A 152 13.90 10.37 14.47
N ARG A 153 14.12 9.49 15.45
CA ARG A 153 13.09 9.04 16.39
C ARG A 153 12.49 10.18 17.22
N GLU A 154 13.28 11.21 17.49
CA GLU A 154 12.93 12.36 18.32
C GLU A 154 12.19 13.45 17.52
N ARG A 155 11.85 13.22 16.25
CA ARG A 155 11.21 14.21 15.37
C ARG A 155 10.02 13.60 14.64
N ALA A 156 8.92 14.34 14.56
CA ALA A 156 7.72 13.93 13.82
C ALA A 156 6.91 15.14 13.37
N PHE A 157 5.91 14.93 12.52
CA PHE A 157 4.82 15.86 12.27
C PHE A 157 3.56 15.31 12.94
N PHE A 158 2.94 16.05 13.84
CA PHE A 158 1.79 15.61 14.62
C PHE A 158 0.60 16.54 14.45
N ALA A 159 -0.61 15.99 14.49
CA ALA A 159 -1.83 16.78 14.27
C ALA A 159 -1.99 17.92 15.29
N ASP A 160 -2.06 19.16 14.80
CA ASP A 160 -2.40 20.34 15.61
C ASP A 160 -3.84 20.81 15.40
N ARG A 161 -4.46 20.41 14.28
CA ARG A 161 -5.90 20.55 14.02
C ARG A 161 -6.42 19.46 13.07
N GLY A 162 -7.75 19.39 12.99
CA GLY A 162 -8.50 18.59 12.04
C GLY A 162 -9.65 17.85 12.70
N THR A 163 -10.47 17.19 11.90
CA THR A 163 -11.61 16.40 12.39
C THR A 163 -11.50 14.98 11.87
N LEU A 164 -11.45 14.01 12.78
CA LEU A 164 -11.54 12.58 12.48
C LEU A 164 -12.95 12.10 12.75
N VAL A 165 -13.61 11.52 11.76
CA VAL A 165 -14.81 10.71 11.95
C VAL A 165 -14.44 9.24 11.80
N SER A 166 -14.75 8.42 12.80
CA SER A 166 -14.58 6.97 12.77
C SER A 166 -15.94 6.28 12.92
N ASN A 167 -16.32 5.49 11.92
CA ASN A 167 -17.62 4.81 11.86
C ASN A 167 -17.56 3.34 12.31
N ALA A 168 -16.36 2.81 12.58
CA ALA A 168 -16.13 1.44 13.03
C ALA A 168 -15.23 1.39 14.27
N ASP A 169 -15.15 0.23 14.92
CA ASP A 169 -14.16 -0.01 15.98
C ASP A 169 -12.83 -0.40 15.31
N PRO A 170 -11.78 0.46 15.36
CA PRO A 170 -10.51 0.20 14.69
C PRO A 170 -9.80 -1.04 15.24
N PHE A 171 -10.11 -1.47 16.48
CA PHE A 171 -9.53 -2.67 17.07
C PHE A 171 -10.16 -3.97 16.57
N GLN A 172 -11.21 -3.89 15.74
CA GLN A 172 -11.67 -5.03 14.93
C GLN A 172 -10.93 -5.09 13.60
N ARG A 173 -9.76 -4.44 13.52
CA ARG A 173 -8.98 -4.17 12.31
C ARG A 173 -9.84 -3.67 11.14
N THR A 174 -10.82 -2.84 11.46
CA THR A 174 -11.73 -2.22 10.49
C THR A 174 -11.48 -0.71 10.49
N LEU A 175 -10.94 -0.19 9.40
CA LEU A 175 -10.76 1.23 9.22
C LEU A 175 -11.93 1.77 8.38
N ASP A 176 -12.87 2.46 9.01
CA ASP A 176 -13.93 3.24 8.36
C ASP A 176 -13.83 4.66 8.90
N VAL A 177 -13.01 5.49 8.26
CA VAL A 177 -12.69 6.84 8.71
C VAL A 177 -12.82 7.88 7.61
N SER A 178 -13.16 9.11 7.98
CA SER A 178 -12.97 10.29 7.14
C SER A 178 -12.29 11.39 7.95
N VAL A 179 -11.31 12.05 7.36
CA VAL A 179 -10.54 13.11 8.00
C VAL A 179 -10.61 14.37 7.16
N THR A 180 -10.85 15.50 7.81
CA THR A 180 -10.96 16.81 7.15
C THR A 180 -10.15 17.88 7.88
N ASP A 181 -9.64 18.87 7.14
CA ASP A 181 -8.84 20.01 7.68
C ASP A 181 -7.66 19.54 8.55
N LEU A 182 -6.99 18.45 8.13
CA LEU A 182 -5.85 17.91 8.87
C LEU A 182 -4.61 18.75 8.60
N ARG A 183 -4.11 19.37 9.66
CA ARG A 183 -2.77 19.95 9.68
C ARG A 183 -1.89 19.22 10.68
N LEU A 184 -0.68 18.93 10.25
CA LEU A 184 0.39 18.41 11.09
C LEU A 184 1.44 19.50 11.27
N VAL A 185 1.98 19.65 12.47
CA VAL A 185 3.11 20.53 12.77
C VAL A 185 4.31 19.72 13.21
N GLU A 186 5.49 20.21 12.89
CA GLU A 186 6.74 19.66 13.38
C GLU A 186 6.79 19.68 14.92
N VAL A 187 7.11 18.52 15.50
CA VAL A 187 7.24 18.33 16.95
C VAL A 187 8.53 17.61 17.30
N GLU A 188 9.10 17.98 18.44
CA GLU A 188 10.11 17.18 19.14
C GLU A 188 9.40 16.12 20.01
N VAL A 189 9.79 14.85 19.88
CA VAL A 189 9.24 13.72 20.63
C VAL A 189 10.21 13.33 21.74
N GLY A 190 9.85 13.64 22.98
CA GLY A 190 10.67 13.39 24.16
C GLY A 190 10.44 12.02 24.82
N GLU A 191 10.95 11.89 26.05
CA GLU A 191 10.69 10.73 26.91
C GLU A 191 9.19 10.53 27.13
N GLY A 192 8.73 9.28 27.19
CA GLY A 192 7.30 8.99 27.33
C GLY A 192 6.45 9.39 26.13
N ARG A 193 7.07 9.64 24.95
CA ARG A 193 6.43 10.07 23.71
C ARG A 193 5.78 11.45 23.78
N TYR A 194 6.15 12.30 24.74
CA TYR A 194 5.60 13.65 24.80
C TYR A 194 6.05 14.49 23.60
N SER A 195 5.11 14.97 22.79
CA SER A 195 5.40 15.87 21.67
C SER A 195 5.40 17.34 22.08
N THR A 196 6.36 18.13 21.61
CA THR A 196 6.41 19.59 21.80
C THR A 196 6.53 20.26 20.44
N PRO A 197 5.61 21.15 20.04
CA PRO A 197 5.71 21.88 18.77
C PRO A 197 7.04 22.64 18.67
N VAL A 198 7.72 22.51 17.54
CA VAL A 198 8.94 23.26 17.23
C VAL A 198 8.55 24.70 16.88
N PRO A 199 9.01 25.72 17.62
CA PRO A 199 8.68 27.12 17.31
C PRO A 199 9.17 27.53 15.92
N GLY A 200 8.24 27.86 15.03
CA GLY A 200 8.56 28.17 13.63
C GLY A 200 8.99 26.96 12.81
N GLY A 201 8.67 25.75 13.28
CA GLY A 201 8.86 24.50 12.54
C GLY A 201 7.92 24.39 11.35
N VAL A 202 8.22 23.41 10.49
CA VAL A 202 7.46 23.16 9.26
C VAL A 202 6.07 22.59 9.60
N CYS A 203 5.10 22.83 8.71
CA CYS A 203 3.78 22.22 8.80
C CYS A 203 3.37 21.57 7.48
N ILE A 204 2.45 20.61 7.58
CA ILE A 204 1.91 19.83 6.47
C ILE A 204 0.38 19.95 6.54
N GLU A 205 -0.25 20.30 5.43
CA GLU A 205 -1.71 20.21 5.26
C GLU A 205 -1.99 18.97 4.43
N VAL A 206 -2.84 18.10 4.96
CA VAL A 206 -3.22 16.87 4.28
C VAL A 206 -4.62 17.07 3.70
N ALA A 207 -4.76 16.83 2.39
CA ALA A 207 -6.05 16.89 1.72
C ALA A 207 -7.07 15.97 2.40
N ASP A 208 -8.33 16.38 2.42
CA ASP A 208 -9.43 15.59 2.97
C ASP A 208 -9.42 14.17 2.37
N PHE A 209 -9.55 13.16 3.23
CA PHE A 209 -9.49 11.76 2.81
C PHE A 209 -10.48 10.88 3.56
N SER A 210 -10.75 9.71 2.99
CA SER A 210 -11.57 8.68 3.64
C SER A 210 -11.10 7.28 3.28
N PHE A 211 -11.08 6.38 4.27
CA PHE A 211 -10.76 4.98 4.07
C PHE A 211 -11.89 4.10 4.58
N LYS A 212 -12.16 3.00 3.87
CA LYS A 212 -13.09 1.98 4.29
C LYS A 212 -12.58 0.59 3.95
N GLY A 213 -12.23 -0.20 4.95
CA GLY A 213 -11.73 -1.56 4.75
C GLY A 213 -11.60 -2.38 6.03
N THR A 214 -11.50 -3.69 5.88
CA THR A 214 -11.14 -4.64 6.94
C THR A 214 -9.76 -5.21 6.62
N PHE A 215 -8.93 -5.39 7.65
CA PHE A 215 -7.56 -5.86 7.51
C PHE A 215 -7.36 -7.05 8.44
N PRO A 216 -7.04 -8.25 7.96
CA PRO A 216 -6.98 -8.64 6.55
C PRO A 216 -8.34 -8.48 5.84
N PRO A 217 -8.37 -8.44 4.49
CA PRO A 217 -9.61 -8.42 3.73
C PRO A 217 -10.53 -9.59 4.11
N SER A 218 -11.84 -9.45 3.89
CA SER A 218 -12.84 -10.45 4.29
C SER A 218 -12.66 -11.85 3.68
N GLY A 219 -11.86 -11.99 2.62
CA GLY A 219 -11.48 -13.26 2.01
C GLY A 219 -10.26 -13.94 2.65
N TRP A 220 -9.58 -13.30 3.60
CA TRP A 220 -8.42 -13.89 4.28
C TRP A 220 -8.86 -14.96 5.28
N THR A 221 -8.22 -16.12 5.22
CA THR A 221 -8.55 -17.30 6.02
C THR A 221 -7.41 -17.79 6.92
N CYS A 222 -6.20 -17.29 6.71
CA CYS A 222 -5.03 -17.56 7.55
C CYS A 222 -5.05 -16.74 8.84
N PRO A 223 -4.13 -17.01 9.80
CA PRO A 223 -4.03 -16.20 11.00
C PRO A 223 -3.87 -14.71 10.68
N VAL A 224 -4.54 -13.87 11.46
CA VAL A 224 -4.59 -12.42 11.23
C VAL A 224 -3.21 -11.77 11.34
N GLN A 225 -2.34 -12.31 12.20
CA GLN A 225 -0.97 -11.84 12.39
C GLN A 225 0.00 -12.24 11.26
N SER A 226 -0.39 -13.13 10.34
CA SER A 226 0.46 -13.51 9.20
C SER A 226 0.14 -12.71 7.94
N TYR A 227 -0.86 -11.83 7.96
CA TYR A 227 -1.17 -10.98 6.82
C TYR A 227 -0.23 -9.78 6.79
N ARG A 228 0.54 -9.62 5.71
CA ARG A 228 1.52 -8.54 5.57
C ARG A 228 2.50 -8.48 6.77
N ASP A 229 2.99 -9.64 7.22
CA ASP A 229 3.87 -9.75 8.39
C ASP A 229 5.33 -9.36 8.10
N GLY A 230 5.67 -9.25 6.82
CA GLY A 230 6.97 -8.88 6.33
C GLY A 230 8.00 -10.01 6.32
N GLU A 231 7.64 -11.20 6.82
CA GLU A 231 8.50 -12.37 6.99
C GLU A 231 8.19 -13.47 5.98
N TYR A 232 6.91 -13.69 5.64
CA TYR A 232 6.47 -14.76 4.74
C TYR A 232 5.44 -14.26 3.74
N CYS A 233 5.46 -14.83 2.53
CA CYS A 233 4.35 -14.74 1.60
C CYS A 233 3.38 -15.90 1.90
N ASN A 234 2.22 -15.62 2.49
CA ASN A 234 1.27 -16.66 2.88
C ASN A 234 0.27 -16.95 1.75
N CYS A 235 0.51 -18.04 1.04
CA CYS A 235 -0.34 -18.48 -0.06
C CYS A 235 -1.53 -19.33 0.38
N GLU A 236 -2.53 -19.45 -0.50
CA GLU A 236 -3.77 -20.21 -0.27
C GLU A 236 -4.57 -19.74 0.95
N CYS A 237 -4.29 -18.52 1.41
CA CYS A 237 -5.00 -17.86 2.49
C CYS A 237 -6.29 -17.18 2.03
N GLY A 238 -6.74 -17.41 0.80
CA GLY A 238 -7.86 -16.72 0.17
C GLY A 238 -7.42 -15.36 -0.37
N ALA A 239 -7.72 -14.28 0.34
CA ALA A 239 -7.29 -12.94 -0.08
C ALA A 239 -5.77 -12.83 -0.27
N PHE A 240 -5.34 -11.92 -1.15
CA PHE A 240 -3.93 -11.65 -1.45
C PHE A 240 -3.13 -11.25 -0.21
N ASP A 241 -1.96 -11.86 -0.01
CA ASP A 241 -0.96 -11.40 0.95
C ASP A 241 -0.02 -10.38 0.26
N PRO A 242 -0.01 -9.10 0.66
CA PRO A 242 0.86 -8.09 0.07
C PRO A 242 2.36 -8.44 0.09
N ASP A 243 2.79 -9.33 0.99
CA ASP A 243 4.17 -9.80 1.03
C ASP A 243 4.56 -10.68 -0.18
N CYS A 244 3.59 -11.21 -0.93
CA CYS A 244 3.84 -12.03 -2.11
C CYS A 244 4.21 -11.22 -3.37
N ASN A 245 3.87 -9.93 -3.44
CA ASN A 245 4.22 -9.06 -4.58
C ASN A 245 5.30 -8.04 -4.19
N ARG A 246 6.40 -8.51 -3.59
CA ARG A 246 7.65 -7.73 -3.57
C ARG A 246 8.30 -7.84 -4.94
N GLN A 247 7.65 -7.26 -5.94
CA GLN A 247 8.28 -7.09 -7.24
C GLN A 247 9.55 -6.26 -7.05
N PRO A 248 10.65 -6.62 -7.72
CA PRO A 248 11.78 -5.72 -7.80
C PRO A 248 11.32 -4.44 -8.47
N CYS A 249 11.76 -3.27 -7.98
CA CYS A 249 11.40 -1.98 -8.59
C CYS A 249 11.60 -2.05 -10.10
N SER A 250 10.51 -2.01 -10.86
CA SER A 250 10.50 -2.38 -12.28
C SER A 250 10.88 -1.23 -13.22
N ASP A 251 11.27 -0.06 -12.72
CA ASP A 251 11.36 1.17 -13.53
C ASP A 251 12.72 1.88 -13.56
N GLY A 252 13.78 1.31 -12.98
CA GLY A 252 15.08 2.00 -12.94
C GLY A 252 15.04 3.32 -12.16
N SER A 253 14.05 3.51 -11.29
CA SER A 253 13.99 4.61 -10.34
C SER A 253 15.28 4.67 -9.52
N LEU A 254 15.93 5.83 -9.55
CA LEU A 254 17.18 6.17 -8.85
C LEU A 254 17.06 6.09 -7.31
N SER A 255 15.88 5.84 -6.77
CA SER A 255 15.61 5.74 -5.33
C SER A 255 15.41 4.31 -4.82
N CYS A 256 15.49 3.29 -5.67
CA CYS A 256 15.47 1.92 -5.18
C CYS A 256 16.86 1.51 -4.67
N PRO A 257 16.96 0.93 -3.46
CA PRO A 257 18.23 0.41 -2.98
C PRO A 257 18.76 -0.62 -3.99
N ASP A 258 20.06 -0.55 -4.31
CA ASP A 258 20.74 -1.43 -5.28
C ASP A 258 20.59 -2.94 -4.95
N GLU A 259 20.20 -3.27 -3.71
CA GLU A 259 19.86 -4.62 -3.27
C GLU A 259 18.34 -4.79 -3.31
N GLN A 260 17.87 -5.48 -4.35
CA GLN A 260 16.50 -5.98 -4.40
C GLN A 260 16.29 -6.88 -3.18
N PRO A 261 15.19 -6.72 -2.41
CA PRO A 261 14.90 -7.63 -1.32
C PRO A 261 14.78 -9.05 -1.88
N GLU A 262 15.53 -9.98 -1.30
CA GLU A 262 15.37 -11.41 -1.60
C GLU A 262 13.88 -11.77 -1.42
N PRO A 263 13.29 -12.52 -2.37
CA PRO A 263 11.89 -12.92 -2.25
C PRO A 263 11.68 -13.66 -0.93
N LEU A 264 10.59 -13.32 -0.24
CA LEU A 264 10.27 -13.95 1.04
C LEU A 264 9.96 -15.43 0.84
N PRO A 265 10.24 -16.28 1.85
CA PRO A 265 9.79 -17.66 1.82
C PRO A 265 8.26 -17.73 1.68
N VAL A 266 7.79 -18.55 0.73
CA VAL A 266 6.37 -18.78 0.49
C VAL A 266 5.87 -19.88 1.43
N LEU A 267 4.85 -19.59 2.23
CA LEU A 267 4.16 -20.58 3.04
C LEU A 267 2.91 -21.09 2.31
N GLY A 268 2.64 -22.39 2.42
CA GLY A 268 1.53 -23.07 1.75
C GLY A 268 1.95 -23.79 0.47
N CYS A 269 2.99 -23.31 -0.22
CA CYS A 269 3.45 -23.86 -1.49
C CYS A 269 4.58 -24.90 -1.34
N GLN A 270 4.74 -25.75 -2.35
CA GLN A 270 5.90 -26.61 -2.50
C GLN A 270 7.16 -25.79 -2.86
N GLN A 271 8.34 -26.41 -2.76
CA GLN A 271 9.63 -25.74 -2.95
C GLN A 271 9.83 -25.15 -4.37
N ASP A 272 9.09 -25.67 -5.35
CA ASP A 272 9.11 -25.32 -6.78
C ASP A 272 7.84 -24.59 -7.24
N GLU A 273 7.01 -24.15 -6.30
CA GLU A 273 5.79 -23.40 -6.55
C GLU A 273 5.96 -21.93 -6.11
N ILE A 274 5.28 -21.04 -6.82
CA ILE A 274 5.12 -19.64 -6.47
C ILE A 274 3.71 -19.33 -6.02
N CYS A 275 3.58 -18.26 -5.25
CA CYS A 275 2.29 -17.72 -4.87
C CYS A 275 1.88 -16.59 -5.82
N GLU A 276 1.07 -16.91 -6.81
CA GLU A 276 0.65 -15.96 -7.83
C GLU A 276 -0.85 -15.66 -7.68
N GLY A 277 -1.24 -14.44 -8.07
CA GLY A 277 -2.64 -14.03 -8.06
C GLY A 277 -3.45 -14.78 -9.09
N ASP A 278 -4.49 -15.50 -8.67
CA ASP A 278 -5.46 -16.12 -9.55
C ASP A 278 -6.62 -15.15 -9.77
N ALA A 279 -6.53 -14.31 -10.80
CA ALA A 279 -7.59 -13.36 -11.15
C ALA A 279 -8.95 -14.02 -11.39
N LEU A 280 -8.97 -15.30 -11.81
CA LEU A 280 -10.21 -16.06 -12.01
C LEU A 280 -10.88 -16.42 -10.68
N ALA A 281 -10.05 -16.82 -9.71
CA ALA A 281 -10.51 -17.26 -8.42
C ALA A 281 -10.68 -16.11 -7.43
N GLY A 282 -10.09 -14.94 -7.70
CA GLY A 282 -10.05 -13.81 -6.78
C GLY A 282 -9.24 -14.11 -5.50
N GLU A 283 -8.30 -15.06 -5.59
CA GLU A 283 -7.46 -15.53 -4.48
C GLU A 283 -6.05 -15.82 -4.98
N HIS A 284 -5.09 -16.00 -4.07
CA HIS A 284 -3.73 -16.43 -4.43
C HIS A 284 -3.57 -17.92 -4.27
N ARG A 285 -2.87 -18.54 -5.23
CA ARG A 285 -2.69 -19.99 -5.28
C ARG A 285 -1.24 -20.35 -5.55
N CYS A 286 -0.86 -21.51 -5.03
CA CYS A 286 0.40 -22.13 -5.37
C CYS A 286 0.35 -22.62 -6.82
N MET A 287 1.25 -22.11 -7.65
CA MET A 287 1.38 -22.50 -9.05
C MET A 287 2.82 -22.93 -9.30
N SER A 288 3.00 -24.04 -10.01
CA SER A 288 4.35 -24.43 -10.44
C SER A 288 4.83 -23.48 -11.54
N GLU A 289 6.10 -23.10 -11.49
CA GLU A 289 6.72 -22.32 -12.56
C GLU A 289 7.07 -23.21 -13.76
N CYS A 290 7.10 -22.59 -14.94
CA CYS A 290 7.76 -23.12 -16.10
C CYS A 290 8.69 -22.04 -16.70
N ASP A 291 9.42 -22.38 -17.76
CA ASP A 291 10.15 -21.39 -18.55
C ASP A 291 9.69 -21.56 -20.00
N PHE A 292 8.82 -20.65 -20.45
CA PHE A 292 8.20 -20.72 -21.75
C PHE A 292 9.24 -20.55 -22.86
N ASP A 293 10.21 -19.64 -22.68
CA ASP A 293 11.25 -19.34 -23.66
C ASP A 293 12.30 -20.43 -23.75
N ALA A 294 12.80 -20.92 -22.62
CA ALA A 294 13.76 -22.02 -22.55
C ALA A 294 13.11 -23.38 -22.85
N ARG A 295 11.78 -23.42 -23.00
CA ARG A 295 11.00 -24.64 -23.18
C ARG A 295 11.19 -25.63 -22.04
N GLN A 296 11.31 -25.13 -20.82
CA GLN A 296 11.24 -25.94 -19.61
C GLN A 296 9.77 -26.12 -19.23
N GLY A 297 9.19 -27.26 -19.62
CA GLY A 297 7.77 -27.53 -19.47
C GLY A 297 7.34 -27.91 -18.05
N CYS A 298 6.03 -28.08 -17.91
CA CYS A 298 5.37 -28.46 -16.67
C CYS A 298 5.38 -29.98 -16.42
N ALA A 299 4.92 -30.38 -15.23
CA ALA A 299 4.60 -31.78 -14.95
C ALA A 299 3.52 -32.33 -15.90
N ASP A 300 3.49 -33.66 -16.07
CA ASP A 300 2.53 -34.33 -16.96
C ASP A 300 1.08 -33.89 -16.70
N GLY A 301 0.39 -33.46 -17.76
CA GLY A 301 -1.01 -33.01 -17.70
C GLY A 301 -1.20 -31.52 -17.43
N TYR A 302 -0.12 -30.75 -17.28
CA TYR A 302 -0.13 -29.30 -17.21
C TYR A 302 0.43 -28.69 -18.50
N THR A 303 0.04 -27.44 -18.75
CA THR A 303 0.51 -26.63 -19.87
C THR A 303 1.28 -25.44 -19.32
N CYS A 304 2.45 -25.19 -19.87
CA CYS A 304 3.22 -23.98 -19.62
C CYS A 304 2.57 -22.80 -20.35
N MET A 305 2.21 -21.78 -19.58
CA MET A 305 1.63 -20.53 -20.02
C MET A 305 2.68 -19.43 -19.87
N PHE A 306 2.82 -18.59 -20.89
CA PHE A 306 3.69 -17.41 -20.77
C PHE A 306 3.07 -16.36 -19.85
N ALA A 307 3.91 -15.53 -19.23
CA ALA A 307 3.50 -14.40 -18.42
C ALA A 307 2.64 -13.42 -19.26
N GLY A 308 1.42 -13.15 -18.82
CA GLY A 308 0.47 -12.25 -19.47
C GLY A 308 -0.89 -12.29 -18.78
N GLY A 309 -1.73 -11.26 -18.97
CA GLY A 309 -3.05 -11.21 -18.33
C GLY A 309 -2.98 -11.14 -16.80
N GLY A 310 -1.99 -10.41 -16.27
CA GLY A 310 -1.79 -10.19 -14.84
C GLY A 310 -0.82 -11.16 -14.15
N TYR A 311 -0.27 -12.16 -14.85
CA TYR A 311 0.82 -12.99 -14.33
C TYR A 311 2.17 -12.34 -14.61
N THR A 312 3.03 -12.35 -13.61
CA THR A 312 4.38 -11.80 -13.70
C THR A 312 5.44 -12.83 -14.10
N ARG A 313 5.05 -14.12 -14.13
CA ARG A 313 5.92 -15.27 -14.42
C ARG A 313 5.19 -16.30 -15.27
N ASP A 314 5.97 -17.14 -15.95
CA ASP A 314 5.46 -18.28 -16.68
C ASP A 314 4.98 -19.37 -15.70
N ILE A 315 3.74 -19.81 -15.86
CA ILE A 315 3.08 -20.70 -14.91
C ILE A 315 2.53 -21.96 -15.57
N CYS A 316 2.49 -23.02 -14.78
CA CYS A 316 1.86 -24.28 -15.13
C CYS A 316 0.37 -24.28 -14.77
N SER A 317 -0.48 -24.52 -15.76
CA SER A 317 -1.92 -24.64 -15.54
C SER A 317 -2.52 -25.80 -16.32
N ASN A 318 -3.62 -26.35 -15.80
CA ASN A 318 -4.50 -27.27 -16.52
C ASN A 318 -5.97 -26.83 -16.43
N ASP A 319 -6.19 -25.58 -16.05
CA ASP A 319 -7.52 -25.03 -15.83
C ASP A 319 -8.25 -24.80 -17.17
N PRO A 320 -9.39 -25.46 -17.42
CA PRO A 320 -10.15 -25.29 -18.66
C PRO A 320 -10.76 -23.88 -18.83
N LEU A 321 -10.77 -23.05 -17.78
CA LEU A 321 -11.13 -21.64 -17.88
C LEU A 321 -10.00 -20.78 -18.43
N ARG A 322 -8.74 -21.23 -18.35
CA ARG A 322 -7.55 -20.54 -18.88
C ARG A 322 -7.08 -21.14 -20.21
N LEU A 323 -7.33 -22.43 -20.39
CA LEU A 323 -6.76 -23.21 -21.48
C LEU A 323 -7.85 -23.79 -22.37
N ALA A 324 -7.67 -23.59 -23.67
CA ALA A 324 -8.42 -24.26 -24.73
C ALA A 324 -7.46 -25.15 -25.53
N PRO A 325 -6.97 -26.27 -24.95
CA PRO A 325 -5.80 -26.99 -25.46
C PRO A 325 -6.00 -27.54 -26.88
N ASP A 326 -7.23 -27.93 -27.20
CA ASP A 326 -7.59 -28.52 -28.48
C ASP A 326 -7.94 -27.49 -29.57
N VAL A 327 -8.11 -26.21 -29.21
CA VAL A 327 -8.50 -25.15 -30.16
C VAL A 327 -7.26 -24.69 -30.91
N ARG A 328 -7.27 -24.83 -32.24
CA ARG A 328 -6.14 -24.51 -33.13
C ARG A 328 -6.25 -23.10 -33.71
N PRO A 329 -5.14 -22.52 -34.20
CA PRO A 329 -5.17 -21.18 -34.80
C PRO A 329 -6.22 -21.08 -35.92
N GLY A 330 -7.07 -20.05 -35.84
CA GLY A 330 -8.20 -19.82 -36.74
C GLY A 330 -9.52 -20.46 -36.30
N GLU A 331 -9.53 -21.30 -35.26
CA GLU A 331 -10.75 -21.85 -34.68
C GLU A 331 -11.34 -20.92 -33.60
N SER A 332 -12.65 -21.04 -33.38
CA SER A 332 -13.33 -20.28 -32.32
C SER A 332 -12.96 -20.81 -30.94
N CYS A 333 -12.55 -19.89 -30.07
CA CYS A 333 -12.36 -20.12 -28.66
C CYS A 333 -13.70 -20.24 -27.92
N PRO A 334 -13.74 -20.95 -26.79
CA PRO A 334 -14.91 -20.96 -25.92
C PRO A 334 -15.12 -19.58 -25.31
N ASP A 335 -16.35 -19.08 -25.38
CA ASP A 335 -16.78 -17.84 -24.72
C ASP A 335 -16.60 -17.96 -23.20
N THR A 336 -15.69 -17.14 -22.67
CA THR A 336 -15.44 -17.02 -21.24
C THR A 336 -15.18 -15.57 -20.88
N PRO A 337 -15.50 -15.16 -19.64
CA PRO A 337 -15.24 -13.78 -19.20
C PRO A 337 -13.75 -13.49 -18.97
N PHE A 338 -12.85 -14.34 -19.46
CA PHE A 338 -11.43 -14.29 -19.17
C PHE A 338 -10.62 -14.60 -20.43
N GLN A 339 -9.43 -14.02 -20.49
CA GLN A 339 -8.45 -14.29 -21.52
C GLN A 339 -8.03 -15.77 -21.48
N LYS A 340 -7.99 -16.40 -22.66
CA LYS A 340 -7.64 -17.82 -22.82
C LYS A 340 -6.42 -18.00 -23.69
N LEU A 341 -5.58 -18.93 -23.27
CA LEU A 341 -4.54 -19.48 -24.12
C LEU A 341 -5.09 -20.71 -24.85
N CYS A 342 -4.66 -20.90 -26.08
CA CYS A 342 -5.14 -21.96 -26.96
C CYS A 342 -3.96 -22.67 -27.64
N ASN A 343 -4.26 -23.64 -28.50
CA ASN A 343 -3.29 -24.36 -29.32
C ASN A 343 -2.15 -24.96 -28.49
N VAL A 344 -2.45 -25.91 -27.60
CA VAL A 344 -1.39 -26.55 -26.82
C VAL A 344 -0.61 -27.52 -27.69
N VAL A 345 0.71 -27.36 -27.71
CA VAL A 345 1.68 -28.21 -28.44
C VAL A 345 2.81 -28.58 -27.49
N ASP A 346 3.05 -29.88 -27.33
CA ASP A 346 4.12 -30.42 -26.48
C ASP A 346 4.15 -29.85 -25.04
N GLY A 347 2.97 -29.52 -24.50
CA GLY A 347 2.82 -28.97 -23.15
C GLY A 347 3.01 -27.45 -23.04
N PHE A 348 3.06 -26.72 -24.16
CA PHE A 348 3.14 -25.26 -24.20
C PHE A 348 1.92 -24.68 -24.89
N ALA A 349 1.38 -23.57 -24.38
CA ALA A 349 0.33 -22.85 -25.06
C ALA A 349 0.91 -22.02 -26.21
N GLU A 350 0.66 -22.43 -27.47
CA GLU A 350 1.20 -21.79 -28.69
C GLU A 350 0.17 -20.90 -29.37
N GLY A 351 -0.76 -20.36 -28.60
CA GLY A 351 -1.77 -19.47 -29.12
C GLY A 351 -2.52 -18.73 -28.04
N TYR A 352 -3.17 -17.66 -28.46
CA TYR A 352 -3.94 -16.77 -27.60
C TYR A 352 -5.31 -16.52 -28.23
N CYS A 353 -6.38 -16.56 -27.44
CA CYS A 353 -7.71 -16.21 -27.89
C CYS A 353 -7.83 -14.69 -28.00
N GLY A 354 -7.63 -14.17 -29.21
CA GLY A 354 -7.69 -12.74 -29.51
C GLY A 354 -9.12 -12.22 -29.68
N CYS A 355 -9.29 -11.05 -30.30
CA CYS A 355 -10.63 -10.49 -30.52
C CYS A 355 -11.48 -11.39 -31.41
N ASN A 356 -12.78 -11.38 -31.10
CA ASN A 356 -13.82 -12.20 -31.71
C ASN A 356 -13.72 -13.69 -31.34
N ASP A 357 -13.07 -14.01 -30.22
CA ASP A 357 -12.94 -15.37 -29.70
C ASP A 357 -12.35 -16.31 -30.74
N VAL A 358 -11.25 -15.91 -31.40
CA VAL A 358 -10.53 -16.76 -32.35
C VAL A 358 -9.13 -17.01 -31.84
N CYS A 359 -8.71 -18.27 -31.86
CA CYS A 359 -7.36 -18.63 -31.49
C CYS A 359 -6.36 -18.06 -32.50
N ARG A 360 -5.40 -17.28 -32.02
CA ARG A 360 -4.34 -16.63 -32.80
C ARG A 360 -2.98 -17.24 -32.48
N PRO A 361 -2.07 -17.33 -33.47
CA PRO A 361 -0.70 -17.73 -33.19
C PRO A 361 0.01 -16.64 -32.35
N LEU A 362 1.01 -17.07 -31.58
CA LEU A 362 1.88 -16.16 -30.84
C LEU A 362 2.88 -15.47 -31.77
N CYS A 363 3.42 -14.34 -31.33
CA CYS A 363 4.40 -13.54 -32.05
C CYS A 363 5.35 -12.83 -31.08
N ALA A 364 6.55 -12.52 -31.54
CA ALA A 364 7.45 -11.58 -30.86
C ALA A 364 7.39 -10.20 -31.52
N THR A 365 7.08 -10.15 -32.82
CA THR A 365 7.03 -8.92 -33.62
C THR A 365 5.93 -8.99 -34.68
N ASP A 366 5.57 -7.85 -35.27
CA ASP A 366 4.64 -7.78 -36.41
C ASP A 366 5.06 -8.65 -37.60
N ALA A 367 6.36 -8.95 -37.74
CA ALA A 367 6.88 -9.78 -38.83
C ALA A 367 6.50 -11.26 -38.70
N ASP A 368 6.10 -11.70 -37.51
CA ASP A 368 5.64 -13.06 -37.26
C ASP A 368 4.17 -13.26 -37.66
N CYS A 369 3.47 -12.17 -37.97
CA CYS A 369 2.04 -12.17 -38.25
C CYS A 369 1.69 -12.17 -39.74
N ASP A 370 0.52 -12.71 -40.08
CA ASP A 370 0.02 -12.70 -41.45
C ASP A 370 -0.31 -11.28 -41.92
N SER A 371 -0.33 -11.10 -43.24
CA SER A 371 -0.64 -9.79 -43.86
C SER A 371 -1.97 -9.22 -43.36
N GLY A 372 -1.91 -8.07 -42.70
CA GLY A 372 -3.07 -7.36 -42.14
C GLY A 372 -3.30 -7.59 -40.64
N GLN A 373 -2.41 -8.35 -39.99
CA GLN A 373 -2.32 -8.48 -38.55
C GLN A 373 -1.11 -7.73 -38.00
N ILE A 374 -1.13 -7.44 -36.71
CA ILE A 374 -0.03 -6.91 -35.91
C ILE A 374 0.17 -7.80 -34.68
N CYS A 375 1.35 -7.73 -34.08
CA CYS A 375 1.64 -8.41 -32.85
C CYS A 375 1.15 -7.57 -31.66
N ILE A 376 0.12 -8.06 -30.97
CA ILE A 376 -0.42 -7.40 -29.78
C ILE A 376 0.25 -8.02 -28.56
N ILE A 377 0.94 -7.19 -27.77
CA ILE A 377 1.54 -7.58 -26.50
C ILE A 377 0.54 -7.21 -25.39
N PRO A 378 -0.04 -8.19 -24.68
CA PRO A 378 -1.12 -7.93 -23.71
C PRO A 378 -0.65 -7.19 -22.46
N ASP A 379 0.64 -7.24 -22.12
CA ASP A 379 1.21 -6.49 -21.00
C ASP A 379 2.63 -6.01 -21.32
N THR A 380 2.80 -4.70 -21.40
CA THR A 380 4.09 -4.05 -21.67
C THR A 380 4.89 -3.76 -20.40
N THR A 381 4.30 -4.02 -19.22
CA THR A 381 4.94 -3.74 -17.91
C THR A 381 5.85 -4.87 -17.44
N VAL A 382 5.76 -6.07 -18.04
CA VAL A 382 6.61 -7.21 -17.73
C VAL A 382 7.98 -7.05 -18.43
N PRO A 383 9.13 -7.25 -17.79
CA PRO A 383 10.43 -7.15 -18.46
C PRO A 383 10.57 -8.13 -19.65
N GLU A 384 11.22 -7.68 -20.75
CA GLU A 384 11.46 -8.51 -21.95
C GLU A 384 12.10 -9.89 -21.66
N PRO A 385 11.80 -10.91 -22.48
CA PRO A 385 11.07 -10.84 -23.75
C PRO A 385 9.54 -10.90 -23.61
N HIS A 386 8.85 -10.14 -24.45
CA HIS A 386 7.39 -10.16 -24.52
C HIS A 386 6.91 -11.17 -25.57
N VAL A 387 6.01 -12.06 -25.16
CA VAL A 387 5.25 -12.90 -26.08
C VAL A 387 3.90 -12.24 -26.33
N GLY A 388 3.67 -11.82 -27.58
CA GLY A 388 2.38 -11.30 -28.05
C GLY A 388 1.59 -12.33 -28.84
N PHE A 389 0.50 -11.89 -29.45
CA PHE A 389 -0.31 -12.69 -30.38
C PHE A 389 -0.72 -11.90 -31.62
N CYS A 390 -0.85 -12.60 -32.74
CA CYS A 390 -1.19 -11.98 -34.01
C CYS A 390 -2.68 -11.69 -34.14
N ASP A 391 -3.05 -10.42 -34.15
CA ASP A 391 -4.45 -10.02 -34.36
C ASP A 391 -4.62 -8.80 -35.25
N ILE A 392 -5.87 -8.48 -35.58
CA ILE A 392 -6.21 -7.32 -36.38
C ILE A 392 -6.09 -6.02 -35.55
N PRO A 393 -5.61 -4.90 -36.12
CA PRO A 393 -5.44 -3.64 -35.39
C PRO A 393 -6.71 -3.02 -34.79
N SER A 394 -7.89 -3.48 -35.22
CA SER A 394 -9.18 -2.94 -34.77
C SER A 394 -9.75 -3.67 -33.55
N CYS A 395 -8.92 -4.41 -32.83
CA CYS A 395 -9.24 -4.94 -31.51
C CYS A 395 -9.40 -3.74 -30.57
N PRO A 396 -10.61 -3.37 -30.10
CA PRO A 396 -10.68 -2.47 -28.96
C PRO A 396 -9.93 -3.13 -27.81
N ASP A 397 -9.18 -2.34 -27.04
CA ASP A 397 -8.56 -2.85 -25.83
C ASP A 397 -9.66 -3.49 -24.98
N PRO A 398 -9.55 -4.78 -24.58
CA PRO A 398 -10.55 -5.41 -23.72
C PRO A 398 -10.81 -4.60 -22.44
N ASP A 399 -9.84 -3.79 -22.00
CA ASP A 399 -9.95 -2.96 -20.79
C ASP A 399 -10.65 -1.60 -21.03
N ASP A 400 -10.85 -1.17 -22.28
CA ASP A 400 -11.54 0.10 -22.62
C ASP A 400 -13.09 0.01 -22.55
N GLY A 401 -13.62 -1.16 -22.16
CA GLY A 401 -15.03 -1.53 -22.32
C GLY A 401 -15.90 -1.58 -21.05
N GLU A 402 -15.37 -1.39 -19.85
CA GLU A 402 -16.11 -1.49 -18.58
C GLU A 402 -16.29 -0.17 -17.80
#